data_AF-A0A3A5H7A0-F1
#
_entry.id   AF-A0A3A5H7A0-F1
#
_cell.length_a   1.000
_cell.length_b   1.000
_cell.length_c   1.000
_cell.angle_alpha   90.00
_cell.angle_beta   90.00
_cell.angle_gamma   90.00
#
_symmetry.space_group_name_H-M   'P 1'
#
loop_
_entity.id
_entity.type
_entity.pdbx_description
1 polymer ?
#
loop_
_entity_poly.entity_id
_entity_poly.type
_entity_poly.pdbx_seq_one_letter_code
_entity_poly.pdbx_strand_id
1 'polypeptide(L)'
;MGFRTMAAAYVLGVLVTAGIGFINDFTFMILLAASLSLPASLIALPGYYVTYGLLALAPGANPSSSSGSASCTADGICHSSTTGDPATWFLVTTDLAGVLALSGAAAVNVIALGHRHERSNV
;
A
#
# COMPACT_ATOMS: atom_id res chain seq x y z
N MET A 1 -22.16 1.32 24.32
CA MET A 1 -20.88 1.02 23.64
C MET A 1 -20.09 2.31 23.57
N GLY A 2 -18.94 2.42 24.25
CA GLY A 2 -18.20 3.68 24.34
C GLY A 2 -17.53 4.05 23.02
N PHE A 3 -17.35 5.35 22.75
CA PHE A 3 -16.68 5.90 21.56
C PHE A 3 -15.39 5.15 21.18
N ARG A 4 -14.59 4.74 22.17
CA ARG A 4 -13.34 3.97 21.99
C ARG A 4 -13.56 2.59 21.36
N THR A 5 -14.66 1.91 21.70
CA THR A 5 -14.98 0.58 21.14
C THR A 5 -15.43 0.66 19.68
N MET A 6 -16.21 1.69 19.32
CA MET A 6 -16.61 1.94 17.94
C MET A 6 -15.42 2.36 17.07
N ALA A 7 -14.55 3.21 17.61
CA ALA A 7 -13.31 3.61 16.94
C ALA A 7 -12.37 2.43 16.67
N ALA A 8 -12.18 1.54 17.65
CA ALA A 8 -11.37 0.34 17.47
C ALA A 8 -11.96 -0.61 16.41
N ALA A 9 -13.28 -0.81 16.44
CA ALA A 9 -13.98 -1.63 15.43
C ALA A 9 -13.83 -1.05 14.02
N TYR A 10 -13.89 0.28 13.87
CA TYR A 10 -13.69 0.95 12.60
C TYR A 10 -12.25 0.78 12.06
N VAL A 11 -11.23 1.01 12.89
CA VAL A 11 -9.82 0.84 12.49
C VAL A 11 -9.54 -0.62 12.13
N LEU A 12 -10.07 -1.58 12.90
CA LEU A 12 -9.96 -3.00 12.58
C LEU A 12 -10.65 -3.35 11.26
N GLY A 13 -11.82 -2.77 10.99
CA GLY A 13 -12.52 -2.94 9.72
C GLY A 13 -11.66 -2.48 8.54
N VAL A 14 -11.12 -1.26 8.59
CA VAL A 14 -10.22 -0.73 7.54
C VAL A 14 -8.98 -1.62 7.36
N LEU A 15 -8.37 -2.05 8.47
CA LEU A 15 -7.18 -2.89 8.45
C LEU A 15 -7.45 -4.25 7.79
N VAL A 16 -8.57 -4.89 8.10
CA VAL A 16 -8.96 -6.17 7.49
C VAL A 16 -9.28 -5.99 6.01
N THR A 17 -10.05 -4.98 5.63
CA THR A 17 -10.39 -4.72 4.23
C THR A 17 -9.16 -4.38 3.39
N ALA A 18 -8.25 -3.54 3.93
CA ALA A 18 -6.99 -3.23 3.27
C ALA A 18 -6.11 -4.49 3.14
N GLY A 19 -5.97 -5.29 4.20
CA GLY A 19 -5.19 -6.52 4.18
C GLY A 19 -5.69 -7.52 3.12
N ILE A 20 -7.00 -7.75 3.05
CA ILE A 20 -7.59 -8.63 2.03
C ILE A 20 -7.35 -8.07 0.62
N GLY A 21 -7.46 -6.74 0.45
CA GLY A 21 -7.24 -6.06 -0.82
C GLY A 21 -5.81 -6.21 -1.34
N PHE A 22 -4.81 -6.01 -0.48
CA PHE A 22 -3.40 -6.15 -0.85
C PHE A 22 -3.00 -7.62 -1.07
N ILE A 23 -3.44 -8.56 -0.23
CA ILE A 23 -3.10 -10.00 -0.38
C ILE A 23 -3.62 -10.61 -1.68
N ASN A 24 -4.78 -10.13 -2.20
CA ASN A 24 -5.43 -10.71 -3.37
C ASN A 24 -5.39 -9.78 -4.60
N ASP A 25 -4.62 -8.69 -4.55
CA ASP A 25 -4.56 -7.65 -5.60
C ASP A 25 -5.93 -7.08 -6.00
N PHE A 26 -6.90 -7.09 -5.07
CA PHE A 26 -8.25 -6.59 -5.32
C PHE A 26 -8.30 -5.07 -5.16
N THR A 27 -8.07 -4.37 -6.27
CA THR A 27 -8.11 -2.89 -6.34
C THR A 27 -9.40 -2.32 -5.74
N PHE A 28 -10.55 -2.98 -5.96
CA PHE A 28 -11.83 -2.55 -5.41
C PHE A 28 -11.82 -2.49 -3.88
N MET A 29 -11.22 -3.48 -3.20
CA MET A 29 -11.14 -3.52 -1.73
C MET A 29 -10.21 -2.45 -1.18
N ILE A 30 -9.10 -2.18 -1.89
CA ILE A 30 -8.17 -1.10 -1.54
C ILE A 30 -8.86 0.26 -1.67
N LEU A 31 -9.62 0.48 -2.74
CA LEU A 31 -10.40 1.71 -2.94
C LEU A 31 -11.52 1.86 -1.91
N LEU A 32 -12.16 0.75 -1.51
CA LEU A 32 -13.15 0.76 -0.43
C LEU A 32 -12.52 1.18 0.90
N ALA A 33 -11.37 0.60 1.27
CA ALA A 33 -10.64 1.00 2.48
C ALA A 33 -10.16 2.47 2.44
N ALA A 34 -9.72 2.94 1.27
CA ALA A 34 -9.29 4.31 1.05
C ALA A 34 -10.46 5.31 1.15
N SER A 35 -11.63 4.95 0.62
CA SER A 35 -12.84 5.76 0.72
C SER A 35 -13.38 5.80 2.15
N LEU A 36 -13.29 4.68 2.88
CA LEU A 36 -13.63 4.64 4.30
C LEU A 36 -12.72 5.53 5.15
N SER A 37 -11.48 5.76 4.70
CA SER A 37 -10.46 6.55 5.39
C SER A 37 -10.37 8.01 4.93
N LEU A 38 -11.29 8.49 4.10
CA LEU A 38 -11.40 9.91 3.77
C LEU A 38 -11.75 10.73 5.02
N PRO A 39 -11.13 11.91 5.25
CA PRO A 39 -10.24 12.65 4.34
C PRO A 39 -8.74 12.30 4.46
N ALA A 40 -8.30 11.60 5.51
CA ALA A 40 -6.89 11.31 5.76
C ALA A 40 -6.21 10.48 4.64
N SER A 41 -6.99 9.75 3.83
CA SER A 41 -6.44 9.02 2.67
C SER A 41 -5.82 9.92 1.61
N LEU A 42 -6.18 11.22 1.56
CA LEU A 42 -5.59 12.20 0.64
C LEU A 42 -4.08 12.41 0.88
N ILE A 43 -3.60 12.18 2.10
CA ILE A 43 -2.17 12.26 2.44
C ILE A 43 -1.54 10.87 2.44
N ALA A 44 -2.31 9.83 2.81
CA ALA A 44 -1.81 8.47 2.86
C ALA A 44 -1.47 7.88 1.48
N LEU A 45 -2.27 8.18 0.43
CA LEU A 45 -1.98 7.74 -0.94
C LEU A 45 -0.65 8.30 -1.48
N PRO A 46 -0.41 9.63 -1.50
CA PRO A 46 0.87 10.14 -1.98
C PRO A 46 2.04 9.67 -1.12
N GLY A 47 1.87 9.54 0.20
CA GLY A 47 2.89 8.95 1.08
C GLY A 47 3.23 7.50 0.73
N TYR A 48 2.21 6.70 0.42
CA TYR A 48 2.39 5.33 -0.07
C TYR A 48 3.18 5.30 -1.38
N TYR A 49 2.82 6.12 -2.37
CA TYR A 49 3.53 6.16 -3.66
C TYR A 49 4.97 6.67 -3.54
N VAL A 50 5.26 7.61 -2.65
CA VAL A 50 6.63 8.05 -2.37
C VAL A 50 7.44 6.91 -1.74
N THR A 51 6.85 6.20 -0.77
CA THR A 51 7.50 5.06 -0.10
C THR A 51 7.76 3.93 -1.10
N TYR A 52 6.77 3.60 -1.93
CA TYR A 52 6.90 2.65 -3.03
C TYR A 52 8.03 3.03 -3.98
N GLY A 53 8.07 4.29 -4.42
CA GLY A 53 9.12 4.80 -5.28
C GLY A 53 10.50 4.65 -4.66
N LEU A 54 10.66 5.02 -3.38
CA LEU A 54 11.92 4.87 -2.64
C LEU A 54 12.36 3.40 -2.51
N LEU A 55 11.40 2.51 -2.29
CA LEU A 55 11.64 1.07 -2.19
C LEU A 55 12.03 0.47 -3.54
N ALA A 56 11.47 0.99 -4.64
CA ALA A 56 11.79 0.56 -5.99
C ALA A 56 13.21 0.96 -6.43
N LEU A 57 13.86 1.93 -5.76
CA LEU A 57 15.27 2.25 -5.99
C LEU A 57 16.24 1.21 -5.38
N ALA A 58 15.77 0.32 -4.50
CA ALA A 58 16.65 -0.66 -3.88
C ALA A 58 17.11 -1.70 -4.92
N PRO A 59 18.41 -2.06 -4.95
CA PRO A 59 18.93 -3.06 -5.87
C PRO A 59 18.20 -4.39 -5.74
N GLY A 60 17.63 -4.89 -6.84
CA GLY A 60 16.87 -6.16 -6.85
C GLY A 60 15.44 -6.07 -6.30
N ALA A 61 14.93 -4.88 -5.96
CA ALA A 61 13.56 -4.68 -5.49
C ALA A 61 12.53 -4.84 -6.61
N ASN A 62 12.81 -4.22 -7.74
CA ASN A 62 12.07 -4.36 -8.98
C ASN A 62 13.10 -4.65 -10.08
N PRO A 63 12.99 -5.76 -10.84
CA PRO A 63 13.79 -5.96 -12.04
C PRO A 63 13.34 -4.93 -13.08
N SER A 64 13.73 -3.67 -12.88
CA SER A 64 13.53 -2.61 -13.83
C SER A 64 14.41 -2.91 -15.03
N SER A 65 13.78 -3.41 -16.08
CA SER A 65 14.13 -3.10 -17.45
C SER A 65 15.60 -3.35 -17.80
N SER A 66 16.06 -4.59 -17.66
CA SER A 66 17.01 -5.04 -18.68
C SER A 66 16.19 -5.12 -19.95
N SER A 67 16.24 -4.07 -20.79
CA SER A 67 15.85 -4.16 -22.19
C SER A 67 16.45 -5.46 -22.67
N GLY A 68 15.60 -6.47 -22.93
CA GLY A 68 16.03 -7.82 -23.27
C GLY A 68 17.09 -7.71 -24.34
N SER A 69 18.35 -7.84 -23.94
CA SER A 69 19.46 -7.71 -24.84
C SER A 69 19.56 -9.09 -25.46
N ALA A 70 18.88 -9.27 -26.59
CA ALA A 70 19.04 -10.45 -27.40
C ALA A 70 20.46 -10.42 -27.96
N SER A 71 21.41 -11.04 -27.26
CA SER A 71 22.70 -11.35 -27.84
C SER A 71 22.51 -12.59 -28.70
N CYS A 72 22.56 -12.40 -30.01
CA CYS A 72 22.59 -13.52 -30.94
C CYS A 72 24.04 -13.98 -31.11
N THR A 73 24.30 -15.26 -30.92
CA THR A 73 25.60 -15.84 -31.25
C THR A 73 25.75 -15.92 -32.78
N ALA A 74 26.98 -16.04 -33.28
CA ALA A 74 27.24 -16.15 -34.72
C ALA A 74 26.57 -17.36 -35.40
N ASP A 75 26.11 -18.35 -34.61
CA ASP A 75 25.30 -19.49 -35.05
C ASP A 75 23.80 -19.17 -35.22
N GLY A 76 23.38 -17.92 -35.00
CA GLY A 76 21.99 -17.49 -35.17
C GLY A 76 21.06 -17.84 -33.99
N ILE A 77 21.60 -18.34 -32.88
CA ILE A 77 20.84 -18.63 -31.66
C ILE A 77 20.76 -17.35 -30.84
N CYS A 78 19.57 -16.75 -30.77
CA CYS A 78 19.31 -15.59 -29.92
C CYS A 78 18.78 -16.06 -28.56
N HIS A 79 19.53 -15.80 -27.49
CA HIS A 79 19.04 -16.00 -26.12
C HIS A 79 18.27 -14.77 -25.66
N SER A 80 16.97 -14.94 -25.41
CA SER A 80 16.14 -13.89 -24.79
C SER A 80 16.11 -14.12 -23.28
N SER A 81 16.69 -13.20 -22.51
CA SER A 81 16.53 -13.18 -21.05
C SER A 81 15.32 -12.34 -20.70
N THR A 82 14.20 -13.01 -20.39
CA THR A 82 13.03 -12.37 -19.79
C THR A 82 13.37 -12.00 -18.34
N THR A 83 13.21 -10.71 -17.99
CA THR A 83 13.25 -10.24 -16.60
C THR A 83 12.24 -11.02 -15.77
N GLY A 84 12.70 -11.66 -14.69
CA GLY A 84 11.87 -12.47 -13.79
C GLY A 84 10.93 -11.64 -12.92
N ASP A 85 10.10 -12.33 -12.14
CA ASP A 85 9.15 -11.74 -11.20
C ASP A 85 9.82 -10.78 -10.20
N PRO A 86 9.10 -9.74 -9.71
CA PRO A 86 9.61 -8.87 -8.65
C PRO A 86 9.99 -9.67 -7.41
N ALA A 87 10.97 -9.17 -6.66
CA ALA A 87 11.42 -9.88 -5.47
C ALA A 87 10.28 -9.99 -4.44
N THR A 88 10.09 -11.17 -3.87
CA THR A 88 9.01 -11.44 -2.91
C THR A 88 9.06 -10.50 -1.70
N TRP A 89 10.27 -10.15 -1.24
CA TRP A 89 10.44 -9.19 -0.14
C TRP A 89 9.90 -7.80 -0.51
N PHE A 90 10.05 -7.36 -1.77
CA PHE A 90 9.57 -6.07 -2.24
C PHE A 90 8.04 -6.04 -2.20
N LEU A 91 7.38 -7.06 -2.79
CA LEU A 91 5.92 -7.20 -2.76
C LEU A 91 5.37 -7.15 -1.33
N VAL A 92 5.92 -7.99 -0.44
CA VAL A 92 5.49 -8.07 0.96
C VAL A 92 5.65 -6.72 1.67
N THR A 93 6.76 -6.01 1.44
CA THR A 93 6.97 -4.71 2.07
C THR A 93 6.02 -3.64 1.55
N THR A 94 5.69 -3.63 0.26
CA THR A 94 4.71 -2.70 -0.30
C THR A 94 3.30 -3.00 0.17
N ASP A 95 2.92 -4.26 0.33
CA ASP A 95 1.60 -4.61 0.90
C ASP A 95 1.49 -4.15 2.34
N LEU A 96 2.51 -4.43 3.17
CA LEU A 96 2.56 -3.99 4.55
C LEU A 96 2.51 -2.46 4.67
N ALA A 97 3.25 -1.75 3.82
CA ALA A 97 3.23 -0.28 3.79
C ALA A 97 1.85 0.26 3.44
N GLY A 98 1.15 -0.37 2.48
CA GLY A 98 -0.20 0.04 2.07
C GLY A 98 -1.24 -0.19 3.16
N VAL A 99 -1.22 -1.35 3.80
CA VAL A 99 -2.09 -1.67 4.94
C VAL A 99 -1.84 -0.71 6.10
N LEU A 100 -0.58 -0.44 6.43
CA LEU A 100 -0.22 0.51 7.49
C LEU A 100 -0.65 1.94 7.17
N ALA A 101 -0.48 2.39 5.93
CA ALA A 101 -0.89 3.73 5.50
C ALA A 101 -2.40 3.95 5.64
N LEU A 102 -3.22 2.98 5.21
CA LEU A 102 -4.68 3.04 5.34
C LEU A 102 -5.14 2.93 6.79
N SER A 103 -4.54 2.04 7.56
CA SER A 103 -4.84 1.88 8.99
C SER A 103 -4.46 3.14 9.79
N GLY A 104 -3.33 3.76 9.45
CA GLY A 104 -2.89 5.03 10.00
C GLY A 104 -3.85 6.17 9.66
N ALA A 105 -4.33 6.25 8.41
CA ALA A 105 -5.33 7.24 8.00
C ALA A 105 -6.63 7.10 8.81
N ALA A 106 -7.11 5.87 9.00
CA ALA A 106 -8.28 5.59 9.85
C ALA A 106 -8.05 6.03 11.31
N ALA A 107 -6.87 5.78 11.87
CA ALA A 107 -6.53 6.23 13.23
C ALA A 107 -6.49 7.77 13.34
N VAL A 108 -5.92 8.46 12.35
CA VAL A 108 -5.90 9.94 12.30
C VAL A 108 -7.33 10.51 12.26
N ASN A 109 -8.23 9.89 11.50
CA ASN A 109 -9.65 10.29 11.47
C ASN A 109 -10.30 10.17 12.86
N VAL A 110 -10.06 9.06 13.57
CA VAL A 110 -10.57 8.85 14.94
C VAL A 110 -10.03 9.92 15.89
N ILE A 111 -8.73 10.20 15.84
CA ILE A 111 -8.08 11.20 16.70
C ILE A 111 -8.64 12.60 16.42
N ALA A 112 -8.82 12.95 15.14
CA ALA A 112 -9.40 14.24 14.74
C ALA A 112 -10.85 14.41 15.23
N LEU A 113 -11.66 13.35 15.14
CA LEU A 113 -13.03 13.34 15.66
C LEU A 113 -13.07 13.42 17.19
N GLY A 114 -12.17 12.71 17.88
CA GLY A 114 -12.01 12.79 19.34
C GLY A 114 -11.68 14.21 19.81
N HIS A 115 -10.69 14.87 19.18
CA HIS A 115 -10.32 16.25 19.49
C HIS A 115 -11.43 17.26 19.19
N ARG A 116 -12.27 17.04 18.16
CA ARG A 116 -13.43 17.90 17.91
C ARG A 116 -14.51 17.75 18.98
N HIS A 117 -14.72 16.54 19.49
CA HIS A 117 -15.70 16.30 20.53
C HIS A 117 -15.31 16.97 21.86
N GLU A 118 -14.02 16.98 22.19
CA GLU A 118 -13.50 17.67 23.38
C GLU A 118 -13.64 19.19 23.28
N ARG A 119 -13.41 19.78 22.10
CA ARG A 119 -13.59 21.23 21.87
C ARG A 119 -15.04 21.73 21.86
N SER A 120 -16.02 20.84 21.71
CA SER A 120 -17.44 21.21 21.71
C SER A 120 -18.08 21.19 23.10
N ASN A 121 -17.37 20.68 24.11
CA ASN A 121 -17.84 20.62 25.51
C ASN A 121 -17.24 21.74 26.38
N VAL A 122 -16.58 22.72 25.76
CA VAL A 122 -16.06 23.95 26.36
C VAL A 122 -16.84 25.13 25.79
#